data_AF-A0ABD7XBG4-F1
#
_entry.id   AF-A0ABD7XBG4-F1
#
_cell.length_a   1.000
_cell.length_b   1.000
_cell.length_c   1.000
_cell.angle_alpha   90.00
_cell.angle_beta   90.00
_cell.angle_gamma   90.00
#
_symmetry.space_group_name_H-M   'P 1'
#
loop_
_entity.id
_entity.type
_entity.pdbx_description
1 polymer ?
#
loop_
_entity_poly.entity_id
_entity_poly.type
_entity_poly.pdbx_seq_one_letter_code
_entity_poly.pdbx_strand_id
1 'polypeptide(L)'
;MTKYPTQESKNKRKAHVQFMSTEAMKNIYELGYPFEYFEGSCQFAIETPIGVIDYFGINGTWVVRKGQDRGKGIRKLKQYIKNKVGDLMEKVKVVKCAGYLDKDGNITNQIKQAMHFTDDELANLAAEVAGGKVVNVVIPPEKPKQLLDKVREESFQEKPKKKTKSNQSWMNKK
;
A
#
# COMPACT_ATOMS: atom_id res chain seq x y z
N MET A 1 35.73 -11.64 32.67
CA MET A 1 34.84 -11.66 31.49
C MET A 1 35.11 -10.43 30.65
N THR A 2 35.64 -10.58 29.44
CA THR A 2 35.94 -9.46 28.54
C THR A 2 34.65 -8.76 28.11
N LYS A 3 34.55 -7.46 28.41
CA LYS A 3 33.38 -6.61 28.13
C LYS A 3 33.18 -6.27 26.64
N TYR A 4 34.01 -6.83 25.75
CA TYR A 4 34.06 -6.46 24.34
C TYR A 4 33.88 -7.67 23.42
N PRO A 5 33.08 -7.53 22.35
CA PRO A 5 32.87 -8.60 21.38
C PRO A 5 34.19 -8.98 20.69
N THR A 6 34.48 -10.27 20.64
CA THR A 6 35.65 -10.84 19.95
C THR A 6 35.59 -10.56 18.45
N GLN A 7 36.74 -10.54 17.76
CA GLN A 7 36.79 -10.31 16.31
C GLN A 7 35.95 -11.34 15.52
N GLU A 8 35.94 -12.59 15.98
CA GLU A 8 35.12 -13.65 15.41
C GLU A 8 33.61 -13.36 15.53
N SER A 9 33.15 -12.87 16.69
CA SER A 9 31.75 -12.48 16.88
C SER A 9 31.34 -11.30 15.98
N LYS A 10 32.25 -10.35 15.74
CA LYS A 10 32.04 -9.24 14.81
C LYS A 10 31.91 -9.75 13.37
N ASN A 11 32.75 -10.70 12.97
CA ASN A 11 32.71 -11.30 11.64
C ASN A 11 31.44 -12.14 11.41
N LYS A 12 31.04 -12.95 12.40
CA LYS A 12 29.77 -13.71 12.38
C LYS A 12 28.56 -12.79 12.22
N ARG A 13 28.54 -11.66 12.94
CA ARG A 13 27.48 -10.65 12.80
C ARG A 13 27.45 -10.03 11.40
N LYS A 14 28.62 -9.67 10.83
CA LYS A 14 28.69 -9.13 9.46
C LYS A 14 28.15 -10.11 8.42
N ALA A 15 28.57 -11.38 8.49
CA ALA A 15 28.08 -12.43 7.60
C ALA A 15 26.56 -12.62 7.72
N HIS A 16 26.02 -12.63 8.94
CA HIS A 16 24.58 -12.72 9.18
C HIS A 16 23.81 -11.53 8.58
N VAL A 17 24.30 -10.30 8.78
CA VAL A 17 23.68 -9.10 8.19
C VAL A 17 23.68 -9.16 6.67
N GLN A 18 24.80 -9.56 6.06
CA GLN A 18 24.93 -9.71 4.60
C GLN A 18 23.94 -10.74 4.04
N PHE A 19 23.79 -11.88 4.71
CA PHE A 19 22.86 -12.92 4.31
C PHE A 19 21.41 -12.41 4.38
N MET A 20 21.04 -11.80 5.51
CA MET A 20 19.70 -11.25 5.73
C MET A 20 19.36 -10.11 4.76
N SER A 21 20.32 -9.24 4.44
CA SER A 21 20.12 -8.16 3.47
C SER A 21 19.90 -8.71 2.06
N THR A 22 20.62 -9.77 1.66
CA THR A 22 20.46 -10.39 0.33
C THR A 22 19.09 -11.05 0.18
N GLU A 23 18.67 -11.82 1.19
CA GLU A 23 17.32 -12.42 1.22
C GLU A 23 16.23 -11.36 1.25
N ALA A 24 16.41 -10.30 2.04
CA ALA A 24 15.49 -9.17 2.08
C ALA A 24 15.39 -8.47 0.73
N MET A 25 16.53 -8.20 0.07
CA MET A 25 16.58 -7.56 -1.25
C MET A 25 15.74 -8.34 -2.27
N LYS A 26 15.93 -9.66 -2.37
CA LYS A 26 15.13 -10.52 -3.26
C LYS A 26 13.64 -10.42 -2.96
N ASN A 27 13.27 -10.54 -1.69
CA ASN A 27 11.89 -10.46 -1.23
C ASN A 27 11.22 -9.13 -1.54
N ILE A 28 11.96 -8.02 -1.45
CA ILE A 28 11.47 -6.66 -1.70
C ILE A 28 11.35 -6.42 -3.21
N TYR A 29 12.31 -6.89 -4.03
CA TYR A 29 12.19 -6.89 -5.49
C TYR A 29 10.93 -7.64 -5.97
N GLU A 30 10.63 -8.80 -5.38
CA GLU A 30 9.42 -9.56 -5.67
C GLU A 30 8.11 -8.82 -5.34
N LEU A 31 8.14 -7.78 -4.50
CA LEU A 31 6.95 -6.96 -4.25
C LEU A 31 6.56 -6.11 -5.47
N GLY A 32 7.50 -5.83 -6.38
CA GLY A 32 7.25 -5.07 -7.60
C GLY A 32 6.99 -3.57 -7.39
N TYR A 33 7.27 -3.05 -6.19
CA TYR A 33 7.18 -1.63 -5.87
C TYR A 33 8.54 -0.95 -6.00
N PRO A 34 8.60 0.34 -6.40
CA PRO A 34 9.82 1.10 -6.32
C PRO A 34 10.27 1.23 -4.86
N PHE A 35 11.57 1.18 -4.61
CA PHE A 35 12.14 1.34 -3.28
C PHE A 35 13.50 1.99 -3.31
N GLU A 36 13.85 2.68 -2.23
CA GLU A 36 15.19 3.17 -1.93
C GLU A 36 15.83 2.27 -0.87
N TYR A 37 17.09 1.89 -1.06
CA TYR A 37 17.83 1.01 -0.14
C TYR A 37 18.92 1.78 0.60
N PHE A 38 18.85 1.74 1.94
CA PHE A 38 19.82 2.34 2.84
C PHE A 38 20.75 1.24 3.39
N GLU A 39 21.92 1.10 2.77
CA GLU A 39 22.92 0.09 3.14
C GLU A 39 23.33 0.15 4.62
N GLY A 40 23.51 1.36 5.16
CA GLY A 40 23.98 1.56 6.54
C GLY A 40 23.04 1.01 7.61
N SER A 41 21.73 0.92 7.32
CA SER A 41 20.70 0.41 8.23
C SER A 41 20.01 -0.86 7.73
N CYS A 42 20.39 -1.36 6.55
CA CYS A 42 19.67 -2.39 5.80
C CYS A 42 18.16 -2.12 5.73
N GLN A 43 17.79 -0.86 5.49
CA GLN A 43 16.42 -0.39 5.42
C GLN A 43 16.00 -0.21 3.96
N PHE A 44 14.77 -0.58 3.66
CA PHE A 44 14.12 -0.43 2.37
C PHE A 44 12.95 0.53 2.53
N ALA A 45 13.01 1.71 1.93
CA ALA A 45 11.87 2.62 1.85
C ALA A 45 11.06 2.28 0.60
N ILE A 46 10.00 1.51 0.77
CA ILE A 46 9.16 0.97 -0.31
C ILE A 46 8.02 1.94 -0.58
N GLU A 47 7.91 2.42 -1.81
CA GLU A 47 6.81 3.27 -2.24
C GLU A 47 5.59 2.43 -2.62
N THR A 48 4.54 2.50 -1.79
CA THR A 48 3.28 1.80 -2.04
C THR A 48 2.13 2.79 -2.19
N PRO A 49 0.97 2.40 -2.76
CA PRO A 49 -0.22 3.24 -2.81
C PRO A 49 -0.73 3.70 -1.44
N ILE A 50 -0.40 2.98 -0.37
CA ILE A 50 -0.79 3.32 1.01
C ILE A 50 0.14 4.40 1.60
N GLY A 51 1.29 4.63 0.95
CA GLY A 51 2.37 5.49 1.39
C GLY A 51 3.71 4.76 1.41
N VAL A 52 4.74 5.44 1.92
CA VAL A 52 6.08 4.85 2.08
C VAL A 52 6.09 3.90 3.27
N ILE A 53 6.60 2.69 3.04
CA ILE A 53 6.80 1.66 4.07
C ILE A 53 8.29 1.43 4.25
N ASP A 54 8.79 1.67 5.45
CA ASP A 54 10.16 1.34 5.84
C ASP A 54 10.21 -0.12 6.29
N TYR A 55 10.88 -0.99 5.54
CA TYR A 55 11.16 -2.37 5.90
C TYR A 55 12.63 -2.53 6.32
N PHE A 56 12.88 -3.15 7.46
CA PHE A 56 14.20 -3.38 8.02
C PHE A 56 14.62 -4.83 7.76
N GLY A 57 15.54 -5.05 6.82
CA GLY A 57 15.93 -6.38 6.35
C GLY A 57 16.51 -7.29 7.43
N ILE A 58 17.24 -6.72 8.39
CA ILE A 58 17.91 -7.49 9.45
C ILE A 58 16.91 -8.15 10.40
N ASN A 59 15.88 -7.43 10.82
CA ASN A 59 14.92 -7.91 11.83
C ASN A 59 13.55 -8.27 11.21
N GLY A 60 13.36 -8.00 9.93
CA GLY A 60 12.12 -8.20 9.18
C GLY A 60 10.96 -7.31 9.63
N THR A 61 11.23 -6.22 10.33
CA THR A 61 10.18 -5.30 10.81
C THR A 61 9.80 -4.33 9.72
N TRP A 62 8.54 -3.93 9.66
CA TRP A 62 8.09 -2.86 8.77
C TRP A 62 7.27 -1.81 9.51
N VAL A 63 7.34 -0.57 9.01
CA VAL A 63 6.60 0.57 9.52
C VAL A 63 6.07 1.39 8.34
N VAL A 64 4.78 1.67 8.34
CA VAL A 64 4.16 2.58 7.37
C VAL A 64 4.33 3.99 7.89
N ARG A 65 4.98 4.87 7.12
CA ARG A 65 5.21 6.28 7.55
C ARG A 65 3.90 7.00 7.79
N LYS A 66 2.91 6.77 6.91
CA LYS A 66 1.53 7.25 7.04
C LYS A 66 0.79 6.35 8.04
N GLY A 67 0.29 6.93 9.12
CA GLY A 67 -0.48 6.20 10.14
C GLY A 67 0.33 5.43 11.19
N GLN A 68 1.64 5.22 10.98
CA GLN A 68 2.54 4.53 11.93
C GLN A 68 2.16 3.07 12.22
N ASP A 69 1.43 2.43 11.30
CA ASP A 69 1.15 1.01 11.36
C ASP A 69 2.44 0.21 11.21
N ARG A 70 2.56 -0.89 11.96
CA ARG A 70 3.80 -1.67 12.03
C ARG A 70 3.54 -3.16 12.15
N GLY A 71 4.50 -3.94 11.71
CA GLY A 71 4.46 -5.39 11.83
C GLY A 71 5.80 -6.04 11.59
N LYS A 72 5.79 -7.38 11.56
CA LYS A 72 7.00 -8.18 11.41
C LYS A 72 6.79 -9.29 10.38
N GLY A 73 7.79 -9.48 9.54
CA GLY A 73 7.86 -10.48 8.48
C GLY A 73 7.32 -9.97 7.14
N ILE A 74 8.03 -10.34 6.06
CA ILE A 74 7.66 -9.99 4.68
C ILE A 74 6.28 -10.52 4.28
N ARG A 75 5.92 -11.73 4.74
CA ARG A 75 4.59 -12.32 4.44
C ARG A 75 3.45 -11.46 4.99
N LYS A 76 3.60 -10.95 6.22
CA LYS A 76 2.61 -10.06 6.83
C LYS A 76 2.59 -8.70 6.15
N LEU A 77 3.74 -8.19 5.70
CA LEU A 77 3.79 -6.98 4.88
C LEU A 77 3.03 -7.15 3.56
N LYS A 78 3.27 -8.26 2.83
CA LYS A 78 2.55 -8.60 1.59
C LYS A 78 1.03 -8.62 1.82
N GLN A 79 0.59 -9.27 2.90
CA GLN A 79 -0.83 -9.33 3.27
C GLN A 79 -1.39 -7.95 3.66
N TYR A 80 -0.64 -7.16 4.42
CA TYR A 80 -1.03 -5.81 4.81
C TYR A 80 -1.23 -4.91 3.59
N ILE A 81 -0.26 -4.90 2.67
CA ILE A 81 -0.35 -4.15 1.41
C ILE A 81 -1.56 -4.64 0.62
N LYS A 82 -1.75 -5.95 0.48
CA LYS A 82 -2.91 -6.50 -0.27
C LYS A 82 -4.24 -6.05 0.32
N ASN A 83 -4.40 -6.10 1.65
CA ASN A 83 -5.64 -5.74 2.32
C ASN A 83 -5.92 -4.24 2.20
N LYS A 84 -4.93 -3.40 2.48
CA LYS A 84 -5.05 -1.94 2.45
C LYS A 84 -5.12 -1.37 1.03
N VAL A 85 -4.43 -1.97 0.06
CA VAL A 85 -4.65 -1.67 -1.36
C VAL A 85 -6.04 -2.12 -1.75
N GLY A 86 -6.54 -3.27 -1.28
CA GLY A 86 -7.94 -3.67 -1.47
C GLY A 86 -8.96 -2.66 -0.91
N ASP A 87 -8.61 -1.97 0.19
CA ASP A 87 -9.41 -0.86 0.71
C ASP A 87 -9.30 0.42 -0.14
N LEU A 88 -8.18 0.61 -0.83
CA LEU A 88 -7.96 1.69 -1.82
C LEU A 88 -8.47 1.34 -3.23
N MET A 89 -8.82 0.06 -3.48
CA MET A 89 -9.46 -0.35 -4.71
C MET A 89 -10.87 0.21 -4.72
N GLU A 90 -11.24 0.83 -5.84
CA GLU A 90 -12.57 1.36 -6.01
C GLU A 90 -13.58 0.21 -5.88
N LYS A 91 -14.41 0.28 -4.83
CA LYS A 91 -15.56 -0.60 -4.69
C LYS A 91 -16.61 -0.07 -5.63
N VAL A 92 -16.77 -0.73 -6.76
CA VAL A 92 -17.68 -0.32 -7.79
C VAL A 92 -18.95 -1.17 -7.71
N LYS A 93 -20.10 -0.52 -7.78
CA LYS A 93 -21.38 -1.22 -7.99
C LYS A 93 -21.57 -1.42 -9.49
N VAL A 94 -21.79 -2.66 -9.89
CA VAL A 94 -22.11 -3.03 -11.28
C VAL A 94 -23.38 -3.86 -11.29
N VAL A 95 -24.13 -3.82 -12.39
CA VAL A 95 -25.30 -4.66 -12.58
C VAL A 95 -24.89 -5.94 -13.31
N LYS A 96 -25.28 -7.09 -12.76
CA LYS A 96 -25.04 -8.42 -13.35
C LYS A 96 -26.36 -9.07 -13.75
N CYS A 97 -26.47 -9.38 -15.04
CA CYS A 97 -27.56 -10.17 -15.63
C CYS A 97 -26.95 -11.49 -16.13
N ALA A 98 -27.01 -11.78 -17.44
CA ALA A 98 -26.25 -12.87 -18.07
C ALA A 98 -24.73 -12.57 -18.12
N GLY A 99 -24.36 -11.28 -18.16
CA GLY A 99 -23.01 -10.74 -18.02
C GLY A 99 -23.06 -9.44 -17.19
N TYR A 100 -22.12 -8.52 -17.40
CA TYR A 100 -22.16 -7.18 -16.81
C TYR A 100 -22.87 -6.21 -17.74
N LEU A 101 -23.67 -5.29 -17.19
CA LEU A 101 -24.29 -4.21 -17.96
C LEU A 101 -23.24 -3.13 -18.25
N ASP A 102 -23.06 -2.76 -19.51
CA ASP A 102 -22.20 -1.64 -19.92
C ASP A 102 -22.98 -0.30 -19.93
N LYS A 103 -22.25 0.79 -20.18
CA LYS A 103 -22.78 2.16 -20.23
C LYS A 103 -23.82 2.39 -21.34
N ASP A 104 -23.80 1.56 -22.36
CA ASP A 104 -24.67 1.66 -23.55
C ASP A 104 -25.89 0.73 -23.40
N GLY A 105 -26.00 0.01 -22.27
CA GLY A 105 -27.10 -0.90 -21.95
C GLY A 105 -26.92 -2.33 -22.51
N ASN A 106 -25.74 -2.66 -23.05
CA ASN A 106 -25.46 -3.99 -23.57
C ASN A 106 -24.83 -4.88 -22.50
N ILE A 107 -24.85 -6.20 -22.76
CA ILE A 107 -24.25 -7.20 -21.89
C ILE A 107 -22.82 -7.49 -22.34
N THR A 108 -21.85 -7.24 -21.45
CA THR A 108 -20.42 -7.55 -21.65
C THR A 108 -19.92 -8.58 -20.64
N ASN A 109 -18.95 -9.40 -21.04
CA ASN A 109 -18.28 -10.33 -20.14
C ASN A 109 -17.04 -9.70 -19.46
N GLN A 110 -16.67 -8.48 -19.85
CA GLN A 110 -15.49 -7.79 -19.33
C GLN A 110 -15.89 -6.77 -18.28
N ILE A 111 -15.45 -6.97 -17.04
CA ILE A 111 -15.79 -6.05 -15.95
C ILE A 111 -15.26 -4.63 -16.13
N LYS A 112 -14.17 -4.46 -16.88
CA LYS A 112 -13.61 -3.13 -17.20
C LYS A 112 -14.52 -2.29 -18.10
N GLN A 113 -15.45 -2.93 -18.80
CA GLN A 113 -16.42 -2.26 -19.67
C GLN A 113 -17.78 -2.10 -18.99
N ALA A 114 -17.94 -2.63 -17.78
CA ALA A 114 -19.18 -2.52 -17.03
C ALA A 114 -19.45 -1.07 -16.63
N MET A 115 -20.73 -0.71 -16.54
CA MET A 115 -21.15 0.57 -15.99
C MET A 115 -20.93 0.58 -14.48
N HIS A 116 -20.24 1.62 -14.02
CA HIS A 116 -19.93 1.85 -12.62
C HIS A 116 -20.98 2.76 -12.01
N PHE A 117 -21.79 2.25 -11.09
CA PHE A 117 -22.81 3.03 -10.40
C PHE A 117 -22.24 3.59 -9.10
N THR A 118 -22.37 4.91 -8.91
CA THR A 118 -22.04 5.59 -7.65
C THR A 118 -23.24 5.60 -6.70
N ASP A 119 -24.45 5.67 -7.25
CA ASP A 119 -25.71 5.74 -6.52
C ASP A 119 -26.44 4.38 -6.47
N ASP A 120 -27.00 4.05 -5.31
CA ASP A 120 -27.73 2.81 -5.06
C ASP A 120 -29.09 2.78 -5.76
N GLU A 121 -29.79 3.91 -5.80
CA GLU A 121 -31.12 3.98 -6.43
C GLU A 121 -31.01 3.71 -7.93
N LEU A 122 -30.06 4.37 -8.59
CA LEU A 122 -29.81 4.17 -10.02
C LEU A 122 -29.34 2.76 -10.35
N ALA A 123 -28.49 2.16 -9.50
CA ALA A 123 -28.03 0.79 -9.70
C ALA A 123 -29.19 -0.22 -9.58
N ASN A 124 -30.06 -0.04 -8.59
CA ASN A 124 -31.21 -0.92 -8.38
C ASN A 124 -32.24 -0.78 -9.51
N LEU A 125 -32.51 0.44 -9.95
CA LEU A 125 -33.39 0.70 -11.10
C LEU A 125 -32.85 0.03 -12.37
N ALA A 126 -31.55 0.20 -12.66
CA ALA A 126 -30.92 -0.42 -13.81
C ALA A 126 -30.94 -1.97 -13.71
N ALA A 127 -30.76 -2.52 -12.52
CA ALA A 127 -30.89 -3.95 -12.28
C ALA A 127 -32.31 -4.45 -12.52
N GLU A 128 -33.33 -3.72 -12.07
CA GLU A 128 -34.73 -4.08 -12.30
C GLU A 128 -35.08 -4.07 -13.79
N VAL A 129 -34.73 -2.99 -14.50
CA VAL A 129 -34.98 -2.84 -15.94
C VAL A 129 -34.24 -3.90 -16.76
N ALA A 130 -32.99 -4.21 -16.40
CA ALA A 130 -32.18 -5.19 -17.12
C ALA A 130 -32.43 -6.64 -16.67
N GLY A 131 -33.32 -6.89 -15.71
CA GLY A 131 -33.57 -8.22 -15.14
C GLY A 131 -32.37 -8.82 -14.41
N GLY A 132 -31.52 -7.97 -13.82
CA GLY A 132 -30.27 -8.33 -13.16
C GLY A 132 -30.26 -8.13 -11.65
N LYS A 133 -29.06 -8.15 -11.09
CA LYS A 133 -28.80 -7.85 -9.66
C LYS A 133 -27.59 -6.92 -9.55
N VAL A 134 -27.63 -6.02 -8.57
CA VAL A 134 -26.48 -5.18 -8.22
C VAL A 134 -25.43 -6.04 -7.51
N VAL A 135 -24.19 -5.92 -7.94
CA VAL A 135 -23.03 -6.63 -7.38
C VAL A 135 -21.93 -5.62 -7.07
N ASN A 136 -21.40 -5.67 -5.85
CA ASN A 136 -20.21 -4.92 -5.47
C ASN A 136 -18.98 -5.67 -5.96
N VAL A 137 -18.19 -5.04 -6.82
CA VAL A 137 -16.94 -5.63 -7.31
C VAL A 137 -15.76 -4.73 -7.01
N VAL A 138 -14.66 -5.38 -6.65
CA VAL A 138 -13.38 -4.73 -6.37
C VAL A 138 -12.57 -4.79 -7.65
N ILE A 139 -12.36 -3.64 -8.29
CA ILE A 139 -11.56 -3.56 -9.52
C ILE A 139 -10.12 -3.23 -9.13
N PRO A 140 -9.13 -4.09 -9.47
CA PRO A 140 -7.74 -3.74 -9.30
C PRO A 140 -7.38 -2.60 -10.26
N PRO A 141 -6.72 -1.53 -9.81
CA PRO A 141 -6.20 -0.52 -10.73
C PRO A 141 -5.16 -1.17 -11.64
N GLU A 142 -5.22 -0.81 -12.92
CA GLU A 142 -4.48 -1.51 -13.98
C GLU A 142 -2.95 -1.45 -13.81
N LYS A 143 -2.42 -0.49 -13.04
CA LYS A 143 -0.99 -0.44 -12.67
C LYS A 143 -0.80 0.18 -11.28
N PRO A 144 0.11 -0.36 -10.43
CA PRO A 144 0.48 0.25 -9.15
C PRO A 144 1.02 1.68 -9.31
N LYS A 145 1.56 2.03 -10.49
CA LYS A 145 2.07 3.37 -10.83
C LYS A 145 0.99 4.45 -10.88
N GLN A 146 -0.18 4.18 -11.45
CA GLN A 146 -1.27 5.18 -11.54
C GLN A 146 -1.94 5.45 -10.19
N LEU A 147 -1.95 4.45 -9.30
CA LEU A 147 -2.37 4.62 -7.90
C LEU A 147 -1.40 5.54 -7.12
N LEU A 148 -0.08 5.40 -7.37
CA LEU A 148 0.92 6.28 -6.78
C LEU A 148 0.74 7.74 -7.25
N ASP A 149 0.39 7.95 -8.51
CA ASP A 149 0.14 9.28 -9.08
C ASP A 149 -1.12 9.93 -8.48
N LYS A 150 -2.25 9.20 -8.40
CA LYS A 150 -3.48 9.69 -7.73
C LYS A 150 -3.29 9.99 -6.23
N VAL A 151 -2.53 9.15 -5.53
CA VAL A 151 -2.23 9.36 -4.09
C VAL A 151 -1.27 10.54 -3.89
N ARG A 152 -0.34 10.79 -4.82
CA ARG A 152 0.48 12.02 -4.82
C ARG A 152 -0.41 13.26 -4.94
N GLU A 153 -1.35 13.27 -5.89
CA GLU A 153 -2.30 14.38 -6.07
C GLU A 153 -3.16 14.63 -4.82
N GLU A 154 -3.71 13.58 -4.20
CA GLU A 154 -4.48 13.73 -2.95
C GLU A 154 -3.61 14.17 -1.74
N SER A 155 -2.33 13.81 -1.72
CA SER A 155 -1.40 14.21 -0.64
C SER A 155 -0.92 15.66 -0.72
N PHE A 156 -1.15 16.33 -1.86
CA PHE A 156 -0.85 17.74 -2.07
C PHE A 156 -1.92 18.69 -1.51
N GLN A 157 -3.05 18.18 -1.00
CA GLN A 157 -3.94 19.00 -0.19
C GLN A 157 -3.24 19.36 1.12
N GLU A 158 -2.79 20.61 1.21
CA GLU A 158 -2.04 21.17 2.33
C GLU A 158 -2.72 20.83 3.65
N LYS A 159 -2.04 20.02 4.48
CA LYS A 159 -2.41 19.87 5.88
C LYS A 159 -2.33 21.26 6.53
N PRO A 160 -3.38 21.75 7.19
CA PRO A 160 -3.30 23.01 7.92
C PRO A 160 -2.18 22.92 8.95
N LYS A 161 -1.27 23.91 8.93
CA LYS A 161 -0.15 24.01 9.88
C LYS A 161 -0.71 23.90 11.31
N LYS A 162 -0.36 22.82 12.01
CA LYS A 162 -0.69 22.66 13.43
C LYS A 162 -0.06 23.83 14.20
N LYS A 163 -0.88 24.60 14.91
CA LYS A 163 -0.39 25.64 15.82
C LYS A 163 0.48 24.98 16.90
N THR A 164 1.68 25.50 17.10
CA THR A 164 2.61 25.07 18.15
C THR A 164 1.93 25.21 19.51
N LYS A 165 1.95 24.14 20.31
CA LYS A 165 1.46 24.18 21.70
C LYS A 165 2.40 25.09 22.52
N SER A 166 1.80 25.90 23.41
CA SER A 166 2.49 26.91 24.23
C SER A 166 3.75 26.41 24.95
N ASN A 167 3.79 25.13 25.34
CA ASN A 167 4.91 24.51 26.05
C ASN A 167 6.13 24.15 25.19
N GLN A 168 6.13 24.44 23.89
CA GLN A 168 7.26 24.21 22.97
C GLN A 168 7.86 25.50 22.39
N SER A 169 7.49 26.67 22.94
CA SER A 169 7.97 27.98 22.46
C SER A 169 9.49 28.18 22.54
N TRP A 170 10.19 27.41 23.39
CA TRP A 170 11.65 27.49 23.57
C TRP A 170 12.46 26.82 22.45
N MET A 171 11.83 26.03 21.57
CA MET A 171 12.54 25.33 20.48
C MET A 171 12.84 26.22 19.26
N ASN A 172 12.22 27.41 19.16
CA ASN A 172 12.47 28.36 18.08
C ASN A 172 13.43 29.48 18.52
N LYS A 173 14.62 29.12 19.00
CA LYS A 173 15.74 30.04 19.08
C LYS A 173 16.87 29.51 18.21
N LYS A 174 16.92 30.00 16.97
CA LYS A 174 18.13 30.28 16.19
C LYS A 174 17.77 31.26 15.09
#